data_AF-A0A8H9WG13-F1
#
_entry.id   AF-A0A8H9WG13-F1
#
_cell.length_a   1.000
_cell.length_b   1.000
_cell.length_c   1.000
_cell.angle_alpha   90.00
_cell.angle_beta   90.00
_cell.angle_gamma   90.00
#
_symmetry.space_group_name_H-M   'P 1'
#
loop_
_entity.id
_entity.type
_entity.pdbx_description
1 polymer ?
#
loop_
_entity_poly.entity_id
_entity_poly.type
_entity_poly.pdbx_seq_one_letter_code
_entity_poly.pdbx_strand_id
1 'polypeptide(L)'
;WRAIATTTTILIVYFFFDRLDLAIAAGAIETVLKIGLFWMHERAWFKIRWGKKRIEPFNLWFTGLPLSGKTTIADKVFKELEKLQIPLERIDLKDIRDLIPDIGYSREERNQHMHRIGNLICTLQNNSISTVASFVSPYKESRKTIREMVKNNIVVHVKADIYPRLGPTMEWDTGAARAIVLEAGMDLKKYADQEYAEHRYNKQNLLNDSFVVLSD
;
A
#
# COMPACT_ATOMS: atom_id res chain seq x y z
N TRP A 1 31.28 -30.09 -17.32
CA TRP A 1 31.13 -29.20 -18.49
C TRP A 1 32.22 -28.13 -18.61
N ARG A 2 32.41 -27.21 -17.64
CA ARG A 2 33.45 -26.16 -17.76
C ARG A 2 34.88 -26.71 -17.81
N ALA A 3 35.22 -27.65 -16.91
CA ALA A 3 36.53 -28.31 -16.93
C ALA A 3 36.79 -29.03 -18.27
N ILE A 4 35.79 -29.76 -18.77
CA ILE A 4 35.87 -30.46 -20.07
C ILE A 4 36.14 -29.46 -21.21
N ALA A 5 35.46 -28.32 -21.25
CA ALA A 5 35.69 -27.29 -22.26
C ALA A 5 37.12 -26.72 -22.20
N THR A 6 37.61 -26.38 -21.00
CA THR A 6 38.99 -25.87 -20.83
C THR A 6 40.01 -26.93 -21.22
N THR A 7 39.81 -28.19 -20.86
CA THR A 7 40.67 -29.31 -21.26
C THR A 7 40.70 -29.49 -22.78
N THR A 8 39.56 -29.39 -23.45
CA THR A 8 39.48 -29.47 -24.91
C THR A 8 40.23 -28.31 -25.57
N THR A 9 40.11 -27.07 -25.07
CA THR A 9 40.87 -25.93 -25.60
C THR A 9 42.38 -26.13 -25.44
N ILE A 10 42.82 -26.59 -24.27
CA ILE A 10 44.24 -26.89 -24.02
C ILE A 10 44.75 -27.95 -25.01
N LEU A 11 43.99 -29.03 -25.24
CA LEU A 11 44.38 -30.09 -26.17
C LEU A 11 44.45 -29.60 -27.62
N ILE A 12 43.49 -28.78 -28.07
CA ILE A 12 43.49 -28.21 -29.43
C ILE A 12 44.67 -27.26 -29.63
N VAL A 13 44.92 -26.34 -28.69
CA VAL A 13 46.03 -25.39 -28.79
C VAL A 13 47.37 -26.12 -28.74
N TYR A 14 47.48 -27.16 -27.89
CA TYR A 14 48.67 -28.00 -27.86
C TYR A 14 48.90 -28.72 -29.19
N PHE A 15 47.86 -29.30 -29.80
CA PHE A 15 47.96 -30.00 -31.08
C PHE A 15 48.45 -29.11 -32.24
N PHE A 16 48.07 -27.83 -32.27
CA PHE A 16 48.44 -26.91 -33.35
C PHE A 16 49.80 -26.22 -33.16
N PHE A 17 50.17 -25.91 -31.92
CA PHE A 17 51.36 -25.10 -31.64
C PHE A 17 52.51 -25.90 -31.01
N ASP A 18 52.27 -27.16 -30.64
CA ASP A 18 53.20 -28.08 -29.95
C ASP A 18 53.88 -27.44 -28.72
N ARG A 19 53.17 -26.48 -28.11
CA ARG A 19 53.65 -25.60 -27.05
C ARG A 19 52.70 -25.63 -25.87
N LEU A 20 53.10 -26.36 -24.83
CA LEU A 20 52.30 -26.57 -23.62
C LEU A 20 52.06 -25.26 -22.85
N ASP A 21 53.03 -24.35 -22.87
CA ASP A 21 52.97 -23.04 -22.23
C ASP A 21 51.86 -22.16 -22.84
N LEU A 22 51.77 -22.12 -24.17
CA LEU A 22 50.70 -21.41 -24.89
C LEU A 22 49.34 -22.05 -24.65
N ALA A 23 49.27 -23.38 -24.64
CA ALA A 23 48.03 -24.12 -24.43
C ALA A 23 47.42 -23.87 -23.05
N ILE A 24 48.24 -23.94 -21.99
CA ILE A 24 47.80 -23.70 -20.61
C ILE A 24 47.39 -22.23 -20.43
N ALA A 25 48.16 -21.28 -20.97
CA ALA A 25 47.83 -19.86 -20.89
C ALA A 25 46.49 -19.54 -21.57
N ALA A 26 46.24 -20.10 -22.75
CA ALA A 26 44.96 -19.92 -23.46
C ALA A 26 43.76 -20.47 -22.66
N GLY A 27 43.88 -21.69 -22.11
CA GLY A 27 42.82 -22.29 -21.29
C GLY A 27 42.55 -21.51 -20.00
N ALA A 28 43.60 -20.97 -19.36
CA ALA A 28 43.46 -20.13 -18.18
C ALA A 28 42.73 -18.82 -18.49
N ILE A 29 43.13 -18.13 -19.56
CA ILE A 29 42.49 -16.88 -20.02
C ILE A 29 41.02 -17.13 -20.35
N GLU A 30 40.71 -18.19 -21.09
CA GLU A 30 39.33 -18.56 -21.44
C GLU A 30 38.45 -18.77 -20.21
N THR A 31 38.99 -19.46 -19.20
CA THR A 31 38.25 -19.75 -17.96
C THR A 31 37.92 -18.47 -17.19
N VAL A 32 38.89 -17.56 -17.07
CA VAL A 32 38.68 -16.25 -16.42
C VAL A 32 37.66 -15.42 -17.22
N LEU A 33 37.78 -15.38 -18.55
CA LEU A 33 36.86 -14.62 -19.40
C LEU A 33 35.43 -15.13 -19.27
N LYS A 34 35.21 -16.45 -19.25
CA LYS A 34 33.88 -17.06 -19.08
C LYS A 34 33.25 -16.70 -17.74
N ILE A 35 34.04 -16.69 -16.66
CA ILE A 35 33.55 -16.28 -15.33
C ILE A 35 33.19 -14.80 -15.34
N GLY A 36 34.06 -13.94 -15.89
CA GLY A 36 33.82 -12.50 -15.99
C GLY A 36 32.58 -12.17 -16.83
N LEU A 37 32.43 -12.80 -18.00
CA LEU A 37 31.27 -12.65 -18.87
C LEU A 37 29.98 -13.14 -18.20
N PHE A 38 30.01 -14.30 -17.52
CA PHE A 38 28.85 -14.80 -16.81
C PHE A 38 28.42 -13.86 -15.68
N TRP A 39 29.38 -13.41 -14.87
CA TRP A 39 29.13 -12.46 -13.79
C TRP A 39 28.57 -11.13 -14.32
N MET A 40 29.17 -10.59 -15.38
CA MET A 40 28.72 -9.35 -16.02
C MET A 40 27.34 -9.51 -16.66
N HIS A 41 27.10 -10.64 -17.35
CA HIS A 41 25.80 -10.98 -17.92
C HIS A 41 24.73 -11.06 -16.83
N GLU A 42 24.99 -11.77 -15.73
CA GLU A 42 24.05 -11.87 -14.61
C GLU A 42 23.74 -10.48 -14.03
N ARG A 43 24.77 -9.66 -13.79
CA ARG A 43 24.62 -8.27 -13.31
C ARG A 43 23.81 -7.39 -14.27
N ALA A 44 24.01 -7.56 -15.57
CA ALA A 44 23.29 -6.83 -16.61
C ALA A 44 21.85 -7.33 -16.76
N TRP A 45 21.63 -8.64 -16.69
CA TRP A 45 20.31 -9.27 -16.80
C TRP A 45 19.40 -8.86 -15.66
N PHE A 46 19.92 -8.65 -14.45
CA PHE A 46 19.16 -8.06 -13.34
C PHE A 46 18.68 -6.63 -13.62
N LYS A 47 19.36 -5.87 -14.49
CA LYS A 47 18.93 -4.52 -14.90
C LYS A 47 17.95 -4.55 -16.07
N ILE A 48 17.96 -5.61 -16.88
CA ILE A 48 17.11 -5.75 -18.06
C ILE A 48 15.73 -6.26 -17.61
N ARG A 49 14.70 -5.42 -17.79
CA ARG A 49 13.30 -5.74 -17.44
C ARG A 49 12.54 -6.49 -18.54
N TRP A 50 13.23 -7.04 -19.53
CA TRP A 50 12.64 -7.71 -20.69
C TRP A 50 11.96 -9.01 -20.29
N GLY A 51 10.68 -9.19 -20.62
CA GLY A 51 9.90 -10.41 -20.34
C GLY A 51 9.13 -10.44 -19.02
N LYS A 52 9.27 -9.44 -18.14
CA LYS A 52 8.35 -9.29 -16.99
C LYS A 52 7.00 -8.76 -17.48
N LYS A 53 5.89 -9.47 -17.22
CA LYS A 53 4.54 -8.94 -17.45
C LYS A 53 4.41 -7.63 -16.69
N ARG A 54 4.24 -6.51 -17.40
CA ARG A 54 3.95 -5.23 -16.76
C ARG A 54 2.55 -5.34 -16.16
N ILE A 55 2.47 -5.33 -14.84
CA ILE A 55 1.19 -5.20 -14.16
C ILE A 55 0.78 -3.74 -14.32
N GLU A 56 -0.40 -3.52 -14.88
CA GLU A 56 -0.95 -2.17 -14.92
C GLU A 56 -1.12 -1.65 -13.50
N PRO A 57 -0.72 -0.40 -13.21
CA PRO A 57 -0.85 0.15 -11.88
C PRO A 57 -2.33 0.17 -11.47
N PHE A 58 -2.58 -0.23 -10.22
CA PHE A 58 -3.91 -0.28 -9.65
C PHE A 58 -3.95 0.49 -8.33
N ASN A 59 -5.15 0.81 -7.88
CA ASN A 59 -5.36 1.40 -6.55
C ASN A 59 -6.31 0.52 -5.74
N LEU A 60 -5.86 0.07 -4.57
CA LEU A 60 -6.71 -0.57 -3.58
C LEU A 60 -7.19 0.48 -2.57
N TRP A 61 -8.47 0.86 -2.66
CA TRP A 61 -9.09 1.85 -1.80
C TRP A 61 -9.89 1.19 -0.67
N PHE A 62 -9.33 1.14 0.53
CA PHE A 62 -10.02 0.69 1.73
C PHE A 62 -10.87 1.83 2.32
N THR A 63 -12.18 1.61 2.38
CA THR A 63 -13.14 2.53 3.00
C THR A 63 -14.00 1.81 4.02
N GLY A 64 -14.39 2.52 5.07
CA GLY A 64 -15.15 1.96 6.18
C GLY A 64 -15.06 2.87 7.39
N LEU A 65 -15.79 2.49 8.44
CA LEU A 65 -15.88 3.28 9.66
C LEU A 65 -14.51 3.55 10.29
N PRO A 66 -14.36 4.65 11.05
CA PRO A 66 -13.25 4.78 11.99
C PRO A 66 -13.12 3.50 12.82
N LEU A 67 -11.88 3.01 13.01
CA LEU A 67 -11.57 1.78 13.75
C LEU A 67 -12.21 0.46 13.25
N SER A 68 -12.80 0.42 12.04
CA SER A 68 -13.27 -0.84 11.43
C SER A 68 -12.16 -1.86 11.09
N GLY A 69 -10.90 -1.57 11.44
CA GLY A 69 -9.75 -2.38 11.06
C GLY A 69 -9.22 -2.11 9.64
N LYS A 70 -9.73 -1.09 8.93
CA LYS A 70 -9.28 -0.76 7.56
C LYS A 70 -7.77 -0.60 7.41
N THR A 71 -7.12 0.13 8.31
CA THR A 71 -5.66 0.33 8.31
C THR A 71 -4.95 -1.00 8.55
N THR A 72 -5.41 -1.80 9.52
CA THR A 72 -4.82 -3.12 9.83
C THR A 72 -4.90 -4.09 8.65
N ILE A 73 -6.04 -4.14 7.96
CA ILE A 73 -6.21 -4.98 6.77
C ILE A 73 -5.36 -4.45 5.63
N ALA A 74 -5.39 -3.14 5.38
CA ALA A 74 -4.58 -2.50 4.34
C ALA A 74 -3.08 -2.76 4.53
N ASP A 75 -2.57 -2.68 5.77
CA ASP A 75 -1.15 -2.93 6.07
C ASP A 75 -0.75 -4.39 5.83
N LYS A 76 -1.63 -5.34 6.19
CA LYS A 76 -1.40 -6.76 5.89
C LYS A 76 -1.42 -7.03 4.38
N VAL A 77 -2.39 -6.48 3.67
CA VAL A 77 -2.49 -6.60 2.20
C VAL A 77 -1.27 -5.97 1.52
N PHE A 78 -0.82 -4.81 1.98
CA PHE A 78 0.39 -4.15 1.49
C PHE A 78 1.62 -5.05 1.64
N LYS A 79 1.83 -5.64 2.83
CA LYS A 79 2.95 -6.57 3.08
C LYS A 79 2.90 -7.82 2.20
N GLU A 80 1.72 -8.37 1.93
CA GLU A 80 1.59 -9.52 1.04
C GLU A 80 1.85 -9.16 -0.43
N LEU A 81 1.39 -8.00 -0.88
CA LEU A 81 1.63 -7.51 -2.25
C LEU A 81 3.08 -7.09 -2.49
N GLU A 82 3.76 -6.58 -1.45
CA GLU A 82 5.18 -6.21 -1.52
C GLU A 82 6.07 -7.43 -1.89
N LYS A 83 5.69 -8.64 -1.46
CA LYS A 83 6.37 -9.89 -1.82
C LYS A 83 6.35 -10.19 -3.32
N LEU A 84 5.41 -9.60 -4.07
CA LEU A 84 5.31 -9.75 -5.52
C LEU A 84 6.35 -8.90 -6.28
N GLN A 85 7.16 -8.10 -5.57
CA GLN A 85 8.20 -7.22 -6.14
C GLN A 85 7.65 -6.24 -7.18
N ILE A 86 6.43 -5.76 -6.95
CA ILE A 86 5.79 -4.73 -7.76
C ILE A 86 6.02 -3.36 -7.12
N PRO A 87 6.16 -2.28 -7.91
CA PRO A 87 6.18 -0.92 -7.35
C PRO A 87 4.84 -0.63 -6.66
N LEU A 88 4.86 -0.47 -5.34
CA LEU A 88 3.67 -0.35 -4.49
C LEU A 88 3.92 0.67 -3.39
N GLU A 89 2.94 1.54 -3.13
CA GLU A 89 3.01 2.56 -2.08
C GLU A 89 1.83 2.45 -1.11
N ARG A 90 2.09 2.66 0.18
CA ARG A 90 1.07 2.66 1.24
C ARG A 90 0.67 4.10 1.56
N ILE A 91 -0.63 4.37 1.50
CA ILE A 91 -1.17 5.72 1.69
C ILE A 91 -2.23 5.70 2.80
N ASP A 92 -1.87 6.14 4.01
CA ASP A 92 -2.79 6.31 5.14
C ASP A 92 -2.99 7.80 5.47
N LEU A 93 -4.12 8.11 6.10
CA LEU A 93 -4.39 9.44 6.61
C LEU A 93 -3.32 9.88 7.62
N LYS A 94 -2.79 8.95 8.43
CA LYS A 94 -1.75 9.28 9.43
C LYS A 94 -0.48 9.83 8.78
N ASP A 95 -0.08 9.25 7.66
CA ASP A 95 1.20 9.59 7.00
C ASP A 95 1.08 10.88 6.18
N ILE A 96 -0.11 11.16 5.65
CA ILE A 96 -0.37 12.30 4.77
C ILE A 96 -0.83 13.55 5.54
N ARG A 97 -1.28 13.40 6.79
CA ARG A 97 -1.81 14.52 7.59
C ARG A 97 -0.82 15.68 7.71
N ASP A 98 0.45 15.36 7.88
CA ASP A 98 1.51 16.35 8.05
C ASP A 98 2.02 16.90 6.70
N LEU A 99 1.82 16.15 5.61
CA LEU A 99 2.21 16.54 4.26
C LEU A 99 1.19 17.45 3.58
N ILE A 100 -0.09 17.37 3.97
CA ILE A 100 -1.17 18.19 3.42
C ILE A 100 -1.75 19.08 4.54
N PRO A 101 -1.19 20.28 4.75
CA PRO A 101 -1.75 21.24 5.69
C PRO A 101 -3.16 21.70 5.26
N ASP A 102 -3.91 22.26 6.22
CA ASP A 102 -5.30 22.73 6.12
C ASP A 102 -6.36 21.64 5.98
N ILE A 103 -6.56 20.87 7.06
CA ILE A 103 -7.62 19.86 7.18
C ILE A 103 -8.66 20.38 8.17
N GLY A 104 -9.50 21.30 7.74
CA GLY A 104 -10.72 21.58 8.49
C GLY A 104 -11.72 20.41 8.38
N TYR A 105 -12.79 20.49 9.17
CA TYR A 105 -13.77 19.41 9.28
C TYR A 105 -15.03 19.62 8.43
N SER A 106 -15.10 20.73 7.68
CA SER A 106 -16.24 21.00 6.81
C SER A 106 -16.32 19.99 5.66
N ARG A 107 -17.50 19.88 5.07
CA ARG A 107 -17.76 18.98 3.94
C ARG A 107 -16.88 19.37 2.74
N GLU A 108 -16.76 20.66 2.46
CA GLU A 108 -15.98 21.22 1.37
C GLU A 108 -14.48 20.93 1.54
N GLU A 109 -13.91 21.19 2.72
CA GLU A 109 -12.50 20.90 3.02
C GLU A 109 -12.18 19.41 2.89
N ARG A 110 -13.09 18.55 3.38
CA ARG A 110 -12.95 17.08 3.22
C ARG A 110 -12.98 16.67 1.76
N ASN A 111 -13.89 17.22 0.95
CA ASN A 111 -13.93 16.95 -0.48
C ASN A 111 -12.64 17.41 -1.20
N GLN A 112 -12.11 18.59 -0.86
CA GLN A 112 -10.84 19.07 -1.40
C GLN A 112 -9.66 18.18 -1.01
N HIS A 113 -9.59 17.75 0.25
CA HIS A 113 -8.57 16.83 0.74
C HIS A 113 -8.61 15.49 -0.02
N MET A 114 -9.80 14.92 -0.20
CA MET A 114 -10.01 13.72 -1.00
C MET A 114 -9.59 13.89 -2.45
N HIS A 115 -9.84 15.07 -3.04
CA HIS A 115 -9.39 15.40 -4.39
C HIS A 115 -7.85 15.50 -4.50
N ARG A 116 -7.17 16.08 -3.50
CA ARG A 116 -5.69 16.11 -3.41
C ARG A 116 -5.11 14.69 -3.34
N ILE A 117 -5.70 13.81 -2.52
CA ILE A 117 -5.30 12.40 -2.46
C ILE A 117 -5.51 11.70 -3.81
N GLY A 118 -6.63 11.96 -4.48
CA GLY A 118 -6.89 11.45 -5.83
C GLY A 118 -5.81 11.86 -6.83
N ASN A 119 -5.38 13.12 -6.81
CA ASN A 119 -4.29 13.63 -7.66
C ASN A 119 -2.95 12.94 -7.33
N LEU A 120 -2.63 12.74 -6.05
CA LEU A 120 -1.43 12.02 -5.63
C LEU A 120 -1.41 10.59 -6.19
N ILE A 121 -2.53 9.86 -6.04
CA ILE A 121 -2.66 8.49 -6.55
C ILE A 121 -2.52 8.47 -8.07
N CYS A 122 -3.16 9.40 -8.78
CA CYS A 122 -3.03 9.52 -10.24
C CYS A 122 -1.57 9.75 -10.67
N THR A 123 -0.84 10.63 -9.98
CA THR A 123 0.59 10.86 -10.23
C THR A 123 1.42 9.60 -9.98
N LEU A 124 1.16 8.85 -8.91
CA LEU A 124 1.84 7.58 -8.63
C LEU A 124 1.56 6.54 -9.72
N GLN A 125 0.31 6.41 -10.16
CA GLN A 125 -0.07 5.50 -11.24
C GLN A 125 0.58 5.88 -12.58
N ASN A 126 0.69 7.17 -12.89
CA ASN A 126 1.40 7.65 -14.08
C ASN A 126 2.89 7.28 -14.06
N ASN A 127 3.47 7.08 -12.86
CA ASN A 127 4.83 6.58 -12.66
C ASN A 127 4.89 5.04 -12.51
N SER A 128 3.83 4.31 -12.90
CA SER A 128 3.74 2.85 -12.78
C SER A 128 3.83 2.32 -11.34
N ILE A 129 3.40 3.11 -10.36
CA ILE A 129 3.33 2.73 -8.95
C ILE A 129 1.88 2.41 -8.60
N SER A 130 1.64 1.22 -8.05
CA SER A 130 0.33 0.84 -7.51
C SER A 130 0.18 1.37 -6.09
N THR A 131 -1.04 1.54 -5.61
CA THR A 131 -1.28 2.15 -4.30
C THR A 131 -2.22 1.32 -3.43
N VAL A 132 -1.95 1.29 -2.13
CA VAL A 132 -2.85 0.77 -1.09
C VAL A 132 -3.26 1.93 -0.20
N ALA A 133 -4.46 2.45 -0.42
CA ALA A 133 -5.00 3.62 0.25
C ALA A 133 -6.04 3.24 1.31
N SER A 134 -6.02 3.86 2.48
CA SER A 134 -7.06 3.68 3.51
C SER A 134 -7.54 4.99 4.09
N PHE A 135 -8.81 5.30 3.84
CA PHE A 135 -9.41 6.57 4.26
C PHE A 135 -10.87 6.39 4.68
N VAL A 136 -11.31 7.26 5.59
CA VAL A 136 -12.74 7.47 5.83
C VAL A 136 -13.24 8.36 4.71
N SER A 137 -13.93 7.78 3.73
CA SER A 137 -14.46 8.50 2.57
C SER A 137 -15.99 8.55 2.63
N PRO A 138 -16.60 9.35 3.52
CA PRO A 138 -18.04 9.25 3.81
C PRO A 138 -18.91 9.72 2.64
N TYR A 139 -18.43 10.70 1.87
CA TYR A 139 -19.22 11.33 0.81
C TYR A 139 -19.17 10.58 -0.52
N LYS A 140 -20.35 10.35 -1.10
CA LYS A 140 -20.52 9.73 -2.44
C LYS A 140 -19.79 10.50 -3.54
N GLU A 141 -19.84 11.83 -3.46
CA GLU A 141 -19.21 12.76 -4.40
C GLU A 141 -17.69 12.57 -4.47
N SER A 142 -17.01 12.63 -3.33
CA SER A 142 -15.57 12.32 -3.22
C SER A 142 -15.20 10.97 -3.84
N ARG A 143 -16.00 9.92 -3.56
CA ARG A 143 -15.74 8.58 -4.11
C ARG A 143 -15.92 8.54 -5.64
N LYS A 144 -16.92 9.25 -6.16
CA LYS A 144 -17.17 9.36 -7.62
C LYS A 144 -15.99 10.06 -8.31
N THR A 145 -15.57 11.21 -7.79
CA THR A 145 -14.44 11.97 -8.33
C THR A 145 -13.16 11.13 -8.37
N ILE A 146 -12.82 10.42 -7.29
CA ILE A 146 -11.63 9.56 -7.26
C ILE A 146 -11.74 8.40 -8.26
N ARG A 147 -12.93 7.82 -8.41
CA ARG A 147 -13.16 6.75 -9.40
C ARG A 147 -12.97 7.23 -10.84
N GLU A 148 -13.26 8.50 -11.12
CA GLU A 148 -13.06 9.10 -12.44
C GLU A 148 -11.59 9.48 -12.68
N MET A 149 -10.85 9.84 -11.62
CA MET A 149 -9.43 10.24 -11.71
C MET A 149 -8.45 9.07 -11.79
N VAL A 150 -8.76 7.95 -11.14
CA VAL A 150 -7.82 6.85 -10.88
C VAL A 150 -8.15 5.63 -11.76
N LYS A 151 -7.12 5.04 -12.38
CA LYS A 151 -7.26 3.83 -13.20
C LYS A 151 -7.23 2.57 -12.33
N ASN A 152 -7.91 1.52 -12.76
CA ASN A 152 -7.95 0.22 -12.05
C ASN A 152 -8.20 0.38 -10.54
N ASN A 153 -9.20 1.19 -10.19
CA ASN A 153 -9.54 1.51 -8.81
C ASN A 153 -10.45 0.42 -8.19
N ILE A 154 -9.90 -0.34 -7.26
CA ILE A 154 -10.56 -1.43 -6.54
C ILE A 154 -10.98 -0.90 -5.17
N VAL A 155 -12.29 -0.74 -4.96
CA VAL A 155 -12.82 -0.27 -3.67
C VAL A 155 -13.14 -1.45 -2.78
N VAL A 156 -12.49 -1.50 -1.61
CA VAL A 156 -12.71 -2.51 -0.57
C VAL A 156 -13.48 -1.87 0.57
N HIS A 157 -14.74 -2.29 0.77
CA HIS A 157 -15.55 -1.84 1.89
C HIS A 157 -15.33 -2.73 3.11
N VAL A 158 -14.75 -2.17 4.16
CA VAL A 158 -14.55 -2.86 5.44
C VAL A 158 -15.78 -2.62 6.30
N LYS A 159 -16.76 -3.52 6.18
CA LYS A 159 -17.99 -3.50 6.97
C LYS A 159 -17.68 -3.92 8.41
N ALA A 160 -18.12 -3.10 9.36
CA ALA A 160 -18.17 -3.44 10.77
C ALA A 160 -19.58 -3.11 11.26
N ASP A 161 -20.30 -4.10 11.76
CA ASP A 161 -21.71 -3.94 12.14
C ASP A 161 -21.87 -3.17 13.46
N ILE A 162 -20.85 -3.23 14.33
CA ILE A 162 -20.86 -2.63 15.66
C ILE A 162 -19.52 -1.96 15.91
N TYR A 163 -19.54 -0.69 16.33
CA TYR A 163 -18.36 0.01 16.84
C TYR A 163 -18.56 0.32 18.34
N PRO A 164 -18.07 -0.55 19.23
CA PRO A 164 -18.14 -0.32 20.66
C PRO A 164 -16.91 0.45 21.13
N ARG A 165 -17.11 1.64 21.70
CA ARG A 165 -16.09 2.36 22.46
C ARG A 165 -16.27 2.03 23.93
N LEU A 166 -15.51 1.04 24.42
CA LEU A 166 -15.54 0.56 25.80
C LEU A 166 -14.37 1.20 26.59
N GLY A 167 -14.50 2.48 26.93
CA GLY A 167 -13.49 3.19 27.71
C GLY A 167 -13.82 4.67 27.88
N PRO A 168 -13.31 5.33 28.94
CA PRO A 168 -13.58 6.72 29.22
C PRO A 168 -13.03 7.61 28.08
N THR A 169 -13.89 8.42 27.50
CA THR A 169 -13.51 9.44 26.50
C THR A 169 -14.12 10.78 26.87
N MET A 170 -13.50 11.89 26.48
CA MET A 170 -14.09 13.19 26.73
C MET A 170 -15.23 13.47 25.75
N GLU A 171 -16.19 14.32 26.15
CA GLU A 171 -17.34 14.70 25.33
C GLU A 171 -16.93 15.23 23.94
N TRP A 172 -15.87 16.02 23.86
CA TRP A 172 -15.37 16.58 22.59
C TRP A 172 -14.78 15.52 21.65
N ASP A 173 -14.16 14.46 22.18
CA ASP A 173 -13.65 13.33 21.38
C ASP A 173 -14.78 12.51 20.77
N THR A 174 -15.96 12.53 21.39
CA THR A 174 -17.17 11.82 20.96
C THR A 174 -18.06 12.69 20.07
N GLY A 175 -18.07 14.00 20.30
CA GLY A 175 -18.69 15.00 19.43
C GLY A 175 -18.21 14.90 17.99
N ALA A 176 -16.90 14.89 17.80
CA ALA A 176 -16.28 14.74 16.48
C ALA A 176 -16.64 13.41 15.81
N ALA A 177 -16.68 12.32 16.60
CA ALA A 177 -17.06 10.99 16.10
C ALA A 177 -18.55 10.94 15.71
N ARG A 178 -19.46 11.50 16.53
CA ARG A 178 -20.91 11.52 16.26
C ARG A 178 -21.24 12.29 14.99
N ALA A 179 -20.57 13.42 14.74
CA ALA A 179 -20.76 14.17 13.50
C ALA A 179 -20.43 13.30 12.28
N ILE A 180 -19.34 12.53 12.32
CA ILE A 180 -18.95 11.62 11.24
C ILE A 180 -19.97 10.46 11.08
N VAL A 181 -20.46 9.93 12.20
CA VAL A 181 -21.39 8.80 12.25
C VAL A 181 -22.77 9.18 11.69
N LEU A 182 -23.32 10.31 12.13
CA LEU A 182 -24.59 10.84 11.63
C LEU A 182 -24.50 11.18 10.14
N GLU A 183 -23.41 11.83 9.71
CA GLU A 183 -23.17 12.16 8.28
C GLU A 183 -22.97 10.92 7.40
N ALA A 184 -22.56 9.80 7.98
CA ALA A 184 -22.48 8.52 7.30
C ALA A 184 -23.80 7.73 7.35
N GLY A 185 -24.87 8.32 7.88
CA GLY A 185 -26.22 7.74 7.93
C GLY A 185 -26.41 6.70 9.04
N MET A 186 -25.61 6.76 10.10
CA MET A 186 -25.63 5.79 11.20
C MET A 186 -26.03 6.48 12.52
N ASP A 187 -26.41 5.67 13.50
CA ASP A 187 -26.82 6.15 14.82
C ASP A 187 -25.77 5.85 15.90
N LEU A 188 -25.61 6.77 16.84
CA LEU A 188 -24.72 6.65 17.99
C LEU A 188 -25.56 6.54 19.25
N LYS A 189 -25.61 5.32 19.81
CA LYS A 189 -26.36 5.04 21.04
C LYS A 189 -25.41 4.88 22.21
N LYS A 190 -25.70 5.55 23.32
CA LYS A 190 -25.08 5.27 24.62
C LYS A 190 -25.44 3.83 25.00
N TYR A 191 -24.47 3.09 25.54
CA TYR A 191 -24.67 1.73 26.03
C TYR A 191 -24.22 1.67 27.49
N ALA A 192 -25.19 1.61 28.40
CA ALA A 192 -24.99 1.44 29.83
C ALA A 192 -26.06 0.51 30.37
N ASP A 193 -25.70 -0.38 31.30
CA ASP A 193 -26.64 -1.29 31.97
C ASP A 193 -27.54 -2.12 31.02
N GLN A 194 -26.97 -2.59 29.89
CA GLN A 194 -27.66 -3.36 28.84
C GLN A 194 -28.77 -2.61 28.08
N GLU A 195 -28.91 -1.29 28.29
CA GLU A 195 -29.87 -0.46 27.56
C GLU A 195 -29.17 0.49 26.58
N TYR A 196 -29.85 0.72 25.45
CA TYR A 196 -29.45 1.71 24.46
C TYR A 196 -30.21 3.01 24.68
N ALA A 197 -29.49 4.09 24.93
CA ALA A 197 -30.08 5.42 25.13
C ALA A 197 -29.45 6.46 24.19
N GLU A 198 -30.14 7.58 23.96
CA GLU A 198 -29.54 8.70 23.22
C GLU A 198 -28.33 9.27 23.94
N HIS A 199 -27.26 9.52 23.19
CA HIS A 199 -26.08 10.19 23.73
C HIS A 199 -26.39 11.69 23.94
N ARG A 200 -26.28 12.18 25.18
CA ARG A 200 -26.47 13.60 25.53
C ARG A 200 -25.13 14.30 25.70
N TYR A 201 -25.04 15.56 25.25
CA TYR A 201 -23.88 16.44 25.42
C TYR A 201 -24.11 17.47 26.53
N ASN A 202 -23.05 18.16 26.95
CA ASN A 202 -23.06 19.20 27.99
C ASN A 202 -23.45 18.65 29.37
N LYS A 203 -22.97 17.46 29.72
CA LYS A 203 -23.13 16.92 31.08
C LYS A 203 -22.16 17.63 32.05
N GLN A 204 -22.53 17.70 33.33
CA GLN A 204 -21.62 18.22 34.37
C GLN A 204 -20.32 17.42 34.47
N ASN A 205 -20.39 16.11 34.20
CA ASN A 205 -19.22 15.25 34.02
C ASN A 205 -18.99 15.02 32.52
N LEU A 206 -17.87 15.53 32.03
CA LEU A 206 -17.48 15.49 30.62
C LEU A 206 -16.90 14.13 30.19
N LEU A 207 -16.76 13.17 31.11
CA LEU A 207 -16.46 11.78 30.79
C LEU A 207 -17.70 11.11 30.19
N ASN A 208 -17.50 10.48 29.04
CA ASN A 208 -18.53 9.70 28.39
C ASN A 208 -18.58 8.27 28.89
N ASP A 209 -19.82 7.80 29.06
CA ASP A 209 -20.14 6.39 29.21
C ASP A 209 -19.83 5.64 27.91
N SER A 210 -19.70 4.31 28.02
CA SER A 210 -19.55 3.44 26.85
C SER A 210 -20.65 3.73 25.82
N PHE A 211 -20.28 3.75 24.55
CA PHE A 211 -21.23 3.98 23.46
C PHE A 211 -20.96 3.03 22.30
N VAL A 212 -22.02 2.73 21.57
CA VAL A 212 -22.02 1.86 20.42
C VAL A 212 -22.54 2.65 19.23
N VAL A 213 -21.79 2.61 18.13
CA VAL A 213 -22.30 3.05 16.84
C VAL A 213 -22.83 1.83 16.11
N LEU A 214 -24.06 1.94 15.63
CA LEU A 214 -24.76 0.91 14.89
C LEU A 214 -24.83 1.31 13.42
N SER A 215 -24.40 0.41 12.54
CA SER A 215 -24.71 0.46 11.12
C SER A 215 -26.08 -0.19 10.94
N ASP A 216 -27.04 0.53 10.33
CA ASP A 216 -28.18 -0.14 9.68
C ASP A 216 -27.70 -1.05 8.54
#